data_AF-A0A4S2S7L0-F1
#
_entry.id   AF-A0A4S2S7L0-F1
#
_cell.length_a   1.000
_cell.length_b   1.000
_cell.length_c   1.000
_cell.angle_alpha   90.00
_cell.angle_beta   90.00
_cell.angle_gamma   90.00
#
_symmetry.space_group_name_H-M   'P 1'
#
loop_
_entity.id
_entity.type
_entity.pdbx_description
1 polymer ?
#
loop_
_entity_poly.entity_id
_entity_poly.type
_entity_poly.pdbx_seq_one_letter_code
_entity_poly.pdbx_strand_id
1 'polypeptide(L)'
;YASSSHAVGYYPTTEHIDADSPLRPDGLYGLTKCFGESLSRYYFDRFGVETVCLRIGSCFPEPRNARMLATFLSYEDFVELVRCALFTPRVGHTIVYGVSDNRIAWWDNSKAGHLGFVAQDSADAFAERFPFSGTWPAADDAGNFQGGPFILAGPQYE
;
A
#
# COMPACT_ATOMS: atom_id res chain seq x y z
N TYR A 1 -4.85 5.35 -10.93
CA TYR A 1 -5.70 5.82 -9.81
C TYR A 1 -4.88 5.83 -8.53
N ALA A 2 -4.87 6.93 -7.79
CA ALA A 2 -4.21 7.02 -6.48
C ALA A 2 -5.08 6.38 -5.40
N SER A 3 -4.92 5.06 -5.23
CA SER A 3 -5.49 4.31 -4.10
C SER A 3 -4.62 4.50 -2.85
N SER A 4 -4.77 3.64 -1.84
CA SER A 4 -3.99 3.68 -0.61
C SER A 4 -3.86 2.32 0.04
N SER A 5 -2.77 2.08 0.77
CA SER A 5 -2.68 0.95 1.71
C SER A 5 -3.83 0.91 2.74
N HIS A 6 -4.45 2.06 3.02
CA HIS A 6 -5.59 2.19 3.92
C HIS A 6 -6.86 1.46 3.42
N ALA A 7 -6.91 1.02 2.16
CA ALA A 7 -7.95 0.11 1.66
C ALA A 7 -7.90 -1.29 2.34
N VAL A 8 -6.74 -1.65 2.91
CA VAL A 8 -6.45 -2.93 3.56
C VAL A 8 -5.86 -2.75 4.97
N GLY A 9 -6.10 -1.60 5.61
CA GLY A 9 -5.44 -1.23 6.85
C GLY A 9 -5.74 -2.11 8.07
N TYR A 10 -6.89 -2.79 8.10
CA TYR A 10 -7.25 -3.70 9.20
C TYR A 10 -6.63 -5.10 9.12
N TYR A 11 -5.77 -5.37 8.14
CA TYR A 11 -4.96 -6.58 8.17
C TYR A 11 -3.90 -6.52 9.28
N PRO A 12 -3.61 -7.63 9.97
CA PRO A 12 -2.49 -7.71 10.88
C PRO A 12 -1.15 -7.50 10.16
N THR A 13 -0.15 -6.96 10.86
CA THR A 13 1.23 -6.82 10.35
C THR A 13 1.96 -8.17 10.21
N THR A 14 1.36 -9.25 10.71
CA THR A 14 1.85 -10.64 10.59
C THR A 14 1.30 -11.37 9.37
N GLU A 15 0.39 -10.76 8.61
CA GLU A 15 -0.24 -11.37 7.44
C GLU A 15 0.32 -10.78 6.15
N HIS A 16 0.77 -11.66 5.24
CA HIS A 16 1.13 -11.27 3.88
C HIS A 16 -0.11 -11.34 2.99
N ILE A 17 -0.41 -10.24 2.29
CA ILE A 17 -1.59 -10.13 1.44
C ILE A 17 -1.21 -9.76 0.02
N ASP A 18 -2.06 -10.12 -0.94
CA ASP A 18 -1.90 -9.82 -2.36
C ASP A 18 -3.08 -9.00 -2.91
N ALA A 19 -3.07 -8.73 -4.22
CA ALA A 19 -4.10 -7.95 -4.90
C ALA A 19 -5.55 -8.46 -4.73
N ASP A 20 -5.76 -9.76 -4.54
CA ASP A 20 -7.10 -10.39 -4.44
C ASP A 20 -7.58 -10.55 -2.98
N SER A 21 -6.74 -10.20 -2.01
CA SER A 21 -7.12 -10.26 -0.61
C SER A 21 -8.33 -9.34 -0.33
N PRO A 22 -9.34 -9.80 0.43
CA PRO A 22 -10.53 -9.01 0.73
C PRO A 22 -10.21 -7.62 1.29
N LEU A 23 -10.95 -6.60 0.86
CA LEU A 23 -10.76 -5.24 1.38
C LEU A 23 -11.11 -5.17 2.86
N ARG A 24 -10.24 -4.51 3.65
CA ARG A 24 -10.42 -4.28 5.09
C ARG A 24 -10.04 -2.84 5.42
N PRO A 25 -10.81 -1.83 4.98
CA PRO A 25 -10.43 -0.43 5.09
C PRO A 25 -10.43 0.05 6.54
N ASP A 26 -9.41 0.80 6.94
CA ASP A 26 -9.20 1.26 8.32
C ASP A 26 -9.91 2.56 8.70
N GLY A 27 -10.67 3.15 7.77
CA GLY A 27 -11.47 4.34 8.01
C GLY A 27 -12.21 4.81 6.76
N LEU A 28 -12.94 5.93 6.88
CA LEU A 28 -13.69 6.50 5.75
C LEU A 28 -12.79 6.85 4.56
N TYR A 29 -11.58 7.33 4.81
CA TYR A 29 -10.60 7.57 3.76
C TYR A 29 -10.30 6.29 2.97
N GLY A 30 -9.92 5.19 3.65
CA GLY A 30 -9.69 3.88 3.03
C GLY A 30 -10.91 3.39 2.26
N LEU A 31 -12.11 3.58 2.81
CA LEU A 31 -13.37 3.22 2.15
C LEU A 31 -13.58 3.98 0.84
N THR A 32 -13.25 5.28 0.77
CA THR A 32 -13.33 6.04 -0.50
C THR A 32 -12.36 5.49 -1.56
N LYS A 33 -11.21 4.96 -1.13
CA LYS A 33 -10.25 4.31 -2.04
C LYS A 33 -10.79 2.99 -2.57
N CYS A 34 -11.39 2.18 -1.71
CA CYS A 34 -12.13 0.97 -2.11
C CYS A 34 -13.22 1.28 -3.14
N PHE A 35 -13.98 2.36 -2.95
CA PHE A 35 -14.98 2.79 -3.93
C PHE A 35 -14.36 3.10 -5.30
N GLY A 36 -13.23 3.82 -5.34
CA GLY A 36 -12.54 4.12 -6.60
C GLY A 36 -11.95 2.88 -7.29
N GLU A 37 -11.45 1.91 -6.52
CA GLU A 37 -11.02 0.61 -7.06
C GLU A 37 -12.20 -0.14 -7.70
N SER A 38 -13.34 -0.23 -7.02
CA SER A 38 -14.56 -0.85 -7.58
C SER A 38 -15.12 -0.11 -8.79
N LEU A 39 -15.08 1.23 -8.77
CA LEU A 39 -15.53 2.04 -9.88
C LEU A 39 -14.67 1.78 -11.13
N SER A 40 -13.35 1.80 -10.98
CA SER A 40 -12.43 1.52 -12.09
C SER A 40 -12.56 0.08 -12.60
N ARG A 41 -12.82 -0.91 -11.72
CA ARG A 41 -13.10 -2.30 -12.11
C ARG A 41 -14.30 -2.39 -13.04
N TYR A 42 -15.41 -1.74 -12.66
CA TYR A 42 -16.62 -1.67 -13.48
C TYR A 42 -16.33 -1.01 -14.84
N TYR A 43 -15.61 0.11 -14.85
CA TYR A 43 -15.29 0.82 -16.09
C TYR A 43 -14.37 0.01 -17.02
N PHE A 44 -13.47 -0.80 -16.47
CA PHE A 44 -12.72 -1.74 -17.25
C PHE A 44 -13.61 -2.84 -17.85
N ASP A 45 -14.41 -3.54 -17.03
CA ASP A 45 -15.21 -4.68 -17.52
C ASP A 45 -16.26 -4.25 -18.56
N ARG A 46 -16.85 -3.08 -18.35
CA ARG A 46 -17.95 -2.59 -19.18
C ARG A 46 -17.47 -1.82 -20.41
N PHE A 47 -16.40 -1.05 -20.28
CA PHE A 47 -15.99 -0.07 -21.29
C PHE A 47 -14.52 -0.21 -21.74
N GLY A 48 -13.77 -1.16 -21.17
CA GLY A 48 -12.36 -1.37 -21.52
C GLY A 48 -11.43 -0.27 -21.02
N VAL A 49 -11.86 0.58 -20.07
CA VAL A 49 -10.99 1.62 -19.50
C VAL A 49 -9.97 0.97 -18.57
N GLU A 50 -8.72 0.89 -19.03
CA GLU A 50 -7.61 0.37 -18.25
C GLU A 50 -7.27 1.29 -17.07
N THR A 51 -6.93 0.69 -15.92
CA THR A 51 -6.57 1.43 -14.71
C THR A 51 -5.59 0.63 -13.86
N VAL A 52 -4.47 1.27 -13.50
CA VAL A 52 -3.61 0.82 -12.40
C VAL A 52 -4.03 1.53 -11.11
N CYS A 53 -4.46 0.77 -10.11
CA CYS A 53 -4.78 1.24 -8.78
C CYS A 53 -3.56 1.09 -7.88
N LEU A 54 -2.93 2.22 -7.58
CA LEU A 54 -1.72 2.29 -6.77
C LEU A 54 -2.14 2.36 -5.30
N ARG A 55 -2.07 1.25 -4.56
CA ARG A 55 -2.22 1.26 -3.09
C ARG A 55 -0.94 1.79 -2.47
N ILE A 56 -0.81 3.12 -2.47
CA ILE A 56 0.39 3.82 -1.98
C ILE A 56 0.57 3.53 -0.49
N GLY A 57 1.77 3.09 -0.10
CA GLY A 57 2.18 2.93 1.29
C GLY A 57 2.49 4.28 1.94
N SER A 58 3.78 4.62 2.08
CA SER A 58 4.26 5.84 2.75
C SER A 58 5.29 6.53 1.87
N CYS A 59 4.79 7.40 0.99
CA CYS A 59 5.59 8.15 0.02
C CYS A 59 6.16 9.43 0.64
N PHE A 60 7.41 9.38 1.10
CA PHE A 60 8.11 10.45 1.83
C PHE A 60 9.60 10.49 1.44
N PRO A 61 10.35 11.55 1.80
CA PRO A 61 11.79 11.59 1.56
C PRO A 61 12.56 10.52 2.34
N GLU A 62 12.09 10.20 3.55
CA GLU A 62 12.65 9.15 4.41
C GLU A 62 11.56 8.60 5.37
N PRO A 63 11.70 7.35 5.85
CA PRO A 63 10.81 6.76 6.86
C PRO A 63 10.79 7.57 8.16
N ARG A 64 9.59 7.83 8.70
CA ARG A 64 9.39 8.66 9.91
C ARG A 64 9.06 7.87 11.18
N ASN A 65 8.75 6.59 11.04
CA ASN A 65 8.43 5.70 12.15
C ASN A 65 8.67 4.23 11.74
N ALA A 66 8.63 3.31 12.71
CA ALA A 66 8.91 1.89 12.50
C ALA A 66 7.98 1.23 11.46
N ARG A 67 6.69 1.61 11.39
CA ARG A 67 5.75 1.12 10.37
C ARG A 67 6.24 1.42 8.96
N MET A 68 6.84 2.60 8.76
CA MET A 68 7.37 2.98 7.45
C MET A 68 8.55 2.12 7.01
N LEU A 69 9.21 1.35 7.90
CA LEU A 69 10.19 0.37 7.44
C LEU A 69 9.58 -0.73 6.55
N ALA A 70 8.27 -0.98 6.65
CA ALA A 70 7.56 -1.88 5.76
C ALA A 70 6.86 -1.15 4.60
N THR A 71 6.31 0.03 4.89
CA THR A 71 5.42 0.74 3.95
C THR A 71 6.10 1.83 3.13
N PHE A 72 7.39 2.09 3.33
CA PHE A 72 8.11 3.16 2.64
C PHE A 72 8.03 3.00 1.12
N LEU A 73 7.86 4.13 0.46
CA LEU A 73 7.97 4.28 -0.98
C LEU A 73 8.79 5.54 -1.22
N SER A 74 9.95 5.41 -1.85
CA SER A 74 10.74 6.58 -2.23
C SER A 74 10.06 7.37 -3.35
N TYR A 75 10.48 8.62 -3.54
CA TYR A 75 9.98 9.41 -4.66
C TYR A 75 10.43 8.85 -6.02
N GLU A 76 11.64 8.31 -6.11
CA GLU A 76 12.16 7.71 -7.34
C GLU A 76 11.37 6.45 -7.71
N ASP A 77 11.14 5.54 -6.75
CA ASP A 77 10.33 4.34 -6.97
C ASP A 77 8.88 4.68 -7.27
N PHE A 78 8.33 5.74 -6.68
CA PHE A 78 6.98 6.18 -7.02
C PHE A 78 6.90 6.70 -8.46
N VAL A 79 7.87 7.50 -8.90
CA VAL A 79 7.96 8.00 -10.28
C VAL A 79 8.11 6.83 -11.25
N GLU A 80 8.96 5.86 -10.92
CA GLU A 80 9.19 4.67 -11.74
C GLU A 80 7.94 3.78 -11.84
N LEU A 81 7.22 3.59 -10.73
CA LEU A 81 5.95 2.87 -10.73
C LEU A 81 4.89 3.59 -11.58
N VAL A 82 4.82 4.92 -11.52
CA VAL A 82 3.93 5.72 -12.39
C VAL A 82 4.34 5.59 -13.86
N ARG A 83 5.65 5.62 -14.16
CA ARG A 83 6.16 5.38 -15.51
C ARG A 83 5.73 4.00 -16.02
N CYS A 84 5.92 2.95 -15.23
CA CYS A 84 5.49 1.59 -15.57
C CYS A 84 3.98 1.52 -15.81
N ALA A 85 3.17 2.15 -14.95
CA ALA A 85 1.71 2.19 -15.10
C ALA A 85 1.23 2.93 -16.36
N LEU A 86 1.98 3.92 -16.85
CA LEU A 86 1.63 4.70 -18.05
C LEU A 86 2.11 4.07 -19.35
N PHE A 87 3.27 3.41 -19.34
CA PHE A 87 3.94 2.94 -20.55
C PHE A 87 3.83 1.43 -20.80
N THR A 88 3.29 0.65 -19.85
CA THR A 88 2.98 -0.76 -20.09
C THR A 88 1.88 -0.88 -21.15
N PRO A 89 2.08 -1.63 -22.25
CA PRO A 89 1.14 -1.65 -23.37
C PRO A 89 -0.29 -2.09 -23.06
N ARG A 90 -0.46 -2.94 -22.03
CA ARG A 90 -1.75 -3.40 -21.52
C ARG A 90 -1.66 -3.57 -20.02
N VAL A 91 -2.37 -2.74 -19.28
CA VAL A 91 -2.37 -2.78 -17.80
C VAL A 91 -3.62 -3.41 -17.24
N GLY A 92 -4.68 -3.58 -18.03
CA GLY A 92 -5.94 -4.14 -17.54
C GLY A 92 -6.56 -3.31 -16.42
N HIS A 93 -7.21 -4.00 -15.47
CA HIS A 93 -7.48 -3.46 -14.13
C HIS A 93 -6.50 -4.11 -13.16
N THR A 94 -5.47 -3.37 -12.75
CA THR A 94 -4.37 -3.90 -11.93
C THR A 94 -4.32 -3.18 -10.60
N ILE A 95 -4.30 -3.95 -9.51
CA ILE A 95 -3.95 -3.46 -8.17
C ILE A 95 -2.46 -3.68 -7.98
N VAL A 96 -1.74 -2.65 -7.52
CA VAL A 96 -0.33 -2.74 -7.14
C VAL A 96 -0.09 -1.98 -5.86
N TYR A 97 0.66 -2.56 -4.95
CA TYR A 97 1.11 -1.90 -3.73
C TYR A 97 2.32 -1.02 -4.03
N GLY A 98 2.20 0.28 -3.78
CA GLY A 98 3.28 1.23 -3.97
C GLY A 98 4.20 1.21 -2.75
N VAL A 99 5.24 0.38 -2.82
CA VAL A 99 6.35 0.30 -1.86
C VAL A 99 7.68 0.13 -2.58
N SER A 100 8.73 0.63 -1.94
CA SER A 100 10.12 0.35 -2.27
C SER A 100 10.51 -1.10 -1.91
N ASP A 101 11.74 -1.53 -2.24
CA ASP A 101 12.26 -2.87 -1.93
C ASP A 101 12.67 -2.99 -0.46
N ASN A 102 11.69 -2.81 0.42
CA ASN A 102 11.87 -2.86 1.86
C ASN A 102 12.03 -4.31 2.31
N ARG A 103 12.99 -4.59 3.22
CA ARG A 103 13.19 -5.96 3.74
C ARG A 103 11.98 -6.50 4.48
N ILE A 104 11.22 -5.64 5.15
CA ILE A 104 9.94 -6.01 5.77
C ILE A 104 8.87 -5.85 4.72
N ALA A 105 8.33 -6.96 4.22
CA ALA A 105 7.25 -6.97 3.25
C ALA A 105 5.94 -7.40 3.91
N TRP A 106 4.85 -6.69 3.65
CA TRP A 106 3.48 -7.13 3.98
C TRP A 106 2.66 -7.45 2.74
N TRP A 107 3.12 -7.00 1.59
CA TRP A 107 2.36 -6.92 0.36
C TRP A 107 3.08 -7.66 -0.76
N ASP A 108 2.38 -8.58 -1.42
CA ASP A 108 2.86 -9.29 -2.60
C ASP A 108 2.35 -8.61 -3.88
N ASN A 109 3.30 -8.19 -4.72
CA ASN A 109 3.04 -7.58 -6.03
C ASN A 109 3.17 -8.57 -7.21
N SER A 110 3.28 -9.87 -6.96
CA SER A 110 3.41 -10.90 -8.00
C SER A 110 2.34 -10.81 -9.09
N LYS A 111 1.09 -10.48 -8.71
CA LYS A 111 -0.06 -10.29 -9.62
C LYS A 111 -0.01 -9.00 -10.46
N ALA A 112 0.89 -8.07 -10.13
CA ALA A 112 1.15 -6.84 -10.88
C ALA A 112 2.48 -6.90 -11.66
N GLY A 113 3.14 -8.06 -11.71
CA GLY A 113 4.47 -8.22 -12.33
C GLY A 113 4.52 -7.87 -13.82
N HIS A 114 3.39 -7.93 -14.53
CA HIS A 114 3.28 -7.51 -15.93
C HIS A 114 3.51 -6.02 -16.16
N LEU A 115 3.45 -5.19 -15.10
CA LEU A 115 3.83 -3.78 -15.18
C LEU A 115 5.34 -3.58 -15.36
N GLY A 116 6.16 -4.59 -15.04
CA GLY A 116 7.63 -4.50 -15.11
C GLY A 116 8.25 -3.53 -14.10
N PHE A 117 7.50 -3.12 -13.08
CA PHE A 117 8.02 -2.29 -11.99
C PHE A 117 8.95 -3.11 -11.10
N VAL A 118 10.17 -2.60 -10.89
CA VAL A 118 11.15 -3.15 -9.96
C VAL A 118 11.68 -2.00 -9.11
N ALA A 119 11.29 -1.96 -7.85
CA ALA A 119 11.78 -0.96 -6.89
C ALA A 119 13.30 -1.05 -6.73
N GLN A 120 13.96 0.09 -6.57
CA GLN A 120 15.41 0.20 -6.43
C GLN A 120 15.84 0.70 -5.06
N ASP A 121 15.00 1.50 -4.37
CA ASP A 121 15.31 2.01 -3.05
C ASP A 121 14.83 1.05 -1.95
N SER A 122 15.28 1.29 -0.72
CA SER A 122 14.88 0.50 0.44
C SER A 122 14.88 1.31 1.73
N ALA A 123 13.92 1.05 2.61
CA ALA A 123 13.91 1.62 3.97
C ALA A 123 15.03 1.07 4.88
N ASP A 124 15.74 0.02 4.46
CA ASP A 124 16.75 -0.66 5.28
C ASP A 124 17.88 0.26 5.76
N ALA A 125 18.25 1.25 4.95
CA ALA A 125 19.24 2.27 5.32
C ALA A 125 18.82 3.09 6.56
N PHE A 126 17.54 3.06 6.93
CA PHE A 126 16.96 3.79 8.05
C PHE A 126 16.62 2.88 9.24
N ALA A 127 16.87 1.57 9.15
CA ALA A 127 16.46 0.60 10.17
C ALA A 127 17.02 0.92 11.57
N GLU A 128 18.26 1.42 11.65
CA GLU A 128 18.90 1.78 12.93
C GLU A 128 18.21 2.95 13.65
N ARG A 129 17.43 3.79 12.93
CA ARG A 129 16.67 4.90 13.54
C ARG A 129 15.44 4.41 14.31
N PHE A 130 14.96 3.19 14.01
CA PHE A 130 13.79 2.58 14.63
C PHE A 130 14.13 1.18 15.13
N PRO A 131 15.00 1.07 16.15
CA PRO A 131 15.49 -0.22 16.63
C PRO A 131 14.34 -1.10 17.14
N PHE A 132 14.41 -2.39 16.82
CA PHE A 132 13.46 -3.36 17.31
C PHE A 132 13.67 -3.59 18.81
N SER A 133 12.63 -3.39 19.61
CA SER A 133 12.70 -3.53 21.07
C SER A 133 12.56 -4.97 21.57
N GLY A 134 12.09 -5.90 20.73
CA GLY A 134 11.76 -7.27 21.15
C GLY A 134 10.44 -7.39 21.94
N THR A 135 9.89 -6.26 22.40
CA THR A 135 8.65 -6.21 23.16
C THR A 135 7.45 -6.41 22.24
N TRP A 136 6.60 -7.39 22.57
CA TRP A 136 5.33 -7.54 21.86
C TRP A 136 4.39 -6.39 22.24
N PRO A 137 3.80 -5.67 21.28
CA PRO A 137 2.87 -4.57 21.56
C PRO A 137 1.61 -5.04 22.31
N ALA A 138 0.84 -4.14 22.91
CA ALA A 138 -0.44 -4.53 23.51
C ALA A 138 -1.40 -5.05 22.41
N ALA A 139 -2.38 -5.90 22.74
CA ALA A 139 -3.26 -6.51 21.74
C ALA A 139 -4.08 -5.47 20.94
N ASP A 140 -4.40 -4.35 21.56
CA ASP A 140 -5.12 -3.20 21.01
C ASP A 140 -4.22 -2.13 20.38
N ASP A 141 -2.90 -2.36 20.33
CA ASP A 141 -1.95 -1.43 19.74
C ASP A 141 -2.17 -1.29 18.23
N ALA A 142 -2.23 -0.05 17.75
CA ALA A 142 -2.41 0.25 16.34
C ALA A 142 -1.26 -0.28 15.46
N GLY A 143 -0.07 -0.50 16.03
CA GLY A 143 1.07 -1.14 15.38
C GLY A 143 0.86 -2.61 15.03
N ASN A 144 -0.17 -3.27 15.57
CA ASN A 144 -0.55 -4.63 15.17
C ASN A 144 -1.22 -4.69 13.80
N PHE A 145 -1.66 -3.55 13.26
CA PHE A 145 -2.40 -3.47 12.02
C PHE A 145 -1.62 -2.70 10.95
N GLN A 146 -1.73 -3.14 9.70
CA GLN A 146 -1.03 -2.53 8.57
C GLN A 146 -1.42 -1.07 8.35
N GLY A 147 -2.61 -0.64 8.79
CA GLY A 147 -3.10 0.74 8.77
C GLY A 147 -2.41 1.67 9.78
N GLY A 148 -1.79 1.10 10.83
CA GLY A 148 -1.19 1.88 11.90
C GLY A 148 -2.23 2.79 12.59
N PRO A 149 -1.84 4.00 13.03
CA PRO A 149 -2.73 4.91 13.77
C PRO A 149 -4.05 5.28 13.07
N PHE A 150 -4.19 5.05 11.77
CA PHE A 150 -5.45 5.28 11.05
C PHE A 150 -6.61 4.44 11.58
N ILE A 151 -6.36 3.26 12.14
CA ILE A 151 -7.44 2.45 12.75
C ILE A 151 -8.10 3.15 13.95
N LEU A 152 -7.38 4.10 14.58
CA LEU A 152 -7.86 4.88 15.71
C LEU A 152 -8.58 6.16 15.26
N ALA A 153 -8.46 6.52 13.98
CA ALA A 153 -9.19 7.63 13.39
C ALA A 153 -10.64 7.18 13.14
N GLY A 154 -11.41 7.11 14.23
CA GLY A 154 -12.84 6.84 14.20
C GLY A 154 -13.59 7.87 13.34
N PRO A 155 -14.87 7.61 13.02
CA PRO A 155 -15.64 8.54 12.23
C PRO A 155 -15.74 9.89 12.95
N GLN A 156 -15.27 10.94 12.27
CA GLN A 156 -15.42 12.32 12.69
C GLN A 156 -16.87 12.75 12.43
N TYR A 157 -17.81 12.21 13.20
CA TYR A 157 -19.14 12.78 13.28
C TYR A 157 -19.05 13.95 14.28
N GLU A 158 -19.04 15.17 13.75
CA GLU A 158 -19.45 16.34 14.54
C GLU A 158 -20.97 16.33 14.76
#